data_AF-A0A9D4CHX3-F1
#
_entry.id   AF-A0A9D4CHX3-F1
#
_cell.length_a   1.000
_cell.length_b   1.000
_cell.length_c   1.000
_cell.angle_alpha   90.00
_cell.angle_beta   90.00
_cell.angle_gamma   90.00
#
_symmetry.space_group_name_H-M   'P 1'
#
loop_
_entity.id
_entity.type
_entity.pdbx_description
1 polymer ?
#
loop_
_entity_poly.entity_id
_entity_poly.type
_entity_poly.pdbx_seq_one_letter_code
_entity_poly.pdbx_strand_id
1 'polypeptide(L)' 'MTGHGPLFSTEEEAKLVDHVKYMANLGYGFTICEVVAKATDFAVFLKKLTHDNPLSVKRFHGF' A
#
# COMPACT_ATOMS: atom_id res chain seq x y z
N MET A 1 -2.58 22.37 -9.34
CA MET A 1 -2.68 21.19 -8.47
C MET A 1 -1.79 20.11 -9.06
N THR A 2 -0.51 20.08 -8.69
CA THR A 2 0.44 19.04 -9.12
C THR A 2 0.17 17.79 -8.30
N GLY A 3 -0.90 17.07 -8.67
CA GLY A 3 -1.14 15.72 -8.15
C GLY A 3 -0.04 14.81 -8.68
N HIS A 4 0.89 14.42 -7.82
CA HIS A 4 1.79 13.31 -8.14
C HIS A 4 0.91 12.12 -8.58
N GLY A 5 1.26 11.49 -9.69
CA GLY A 5 0.54 10.31 -10.21
C GLY A 5 0.45 9.19 -9.17
N PRO A 6 -0.32 8.13 -9.46
CA PRO A 6 -0.50 7.02 -8.53
C PRO A 6 0.85 6.47 -8.07
N LEU A 7 0.96 6.18 -6.76
CA LEU A 7 2.22 5.76 -6.15
C LEU A 7 2.65 4.39 -6.67
N PHE A 8 1.69 3.50 -6.94
CA PHE A 8 1.94 2.20 -7.56
C PHE A 8 1.47 2.20 -9.02
N SER A 9 2.09 1.37 -9.84
CA SER A 9 1.48 0.98 -11.12
C SER A 9 0.33 0.01 -10.85
N THR A 10 -0.56 -0.17 -11.82
CA THR A 10 -1.64 -1.17 -11.73
C THR A 10 -1.13 -2.58 -11.43
N GLU A 11 0.04 -2.95 -11.95
CA GLU A 11 0.66 -4.25 -11.67
C GLU A 11 1.16 -4.38 -10.22
N GLU A 12 1.70 -3.28 -9.66
CA GLU A 12 2.15 -3.25 -8.27
C GLU A 12 0.96 -3.24 -7.29
N GLU A 13 -0.11 -2.51 -7.61
CA GLU A 13 -1.38 -2.56 -6.86
C GLU A 13 -1.95 -3.98 -6.84
N ALA A 14 -1.98 -4.65 -8.00
CA ALA A 14 -2.46 -6.02 -8.09
C ALA A 14 -1.68 -6.97 -7.17
N LYS A 15 -0.35 -6.84 -7.11
CA LYS A 15 0.50 -7.64 -6.20
C LYS A 15 0.19 -7.37 -4.73
N LEU A 16 -0.01 -6.12 -4.36
CA LEU A 16 -0.37 -5.74 -2.99
C LEU A 16 -1.75 -6.31 -2.61
N VAL A 17 -2.73 -6.19 -3.50
CA VAL A 17 -4.08 -6.71 -3.30
C VAL A 17 -4.08 -8.24 -3.20
N ASP A 18 -3.33 -8.93 -4.07
CA ASP A 18 -3.22 -10.39 -4.04
C ASP A 18 -2.58 -10.88 -2.75
N HIS A 19 -1.56 -10.15 -2.24
CA HIS A 19 -0.98 -10.44 -0.93
C HIS A 19 -2.00 -10.28 0.20
N VAL A 20 -2.76 -9.19 0.22
CA VAL A 20 -3.80 -8.95 1.24
C VAL A 20 -4.90 -10.03 1.16
N LYS A 21 -5.35 -10.40 -0.04
CA LYS A 21 -6.31 -11.49 -0.25
C LYS A 21 -5.78 -12.84 0.22
N TYR A 22 -4.53 -13.15 -0.10
CA TYR A 22 -3.88 -14.38 0.34
C TYR A 22 -3.86 -14.47 1.88
N MET A 23 -3.44 -13.39 2.54
CA MET A 23 -3.41 -13.33 4.00
C MET A 23 -4.81 -13.40 4.62
N ALA A 24 -5.81 -12.78 3.99
CA ALA A 24 -7.21 -12.90 4.40
C ALA A 24 -7.74 -14.34 4.28
N ASN A 25 -7.38 -15.06 3.22
CA ASN A 25 -7.73 -16.49 3.06
C ASN A 25 -7.08 -17.38 4.11
N LEU A 26 -5.94 -16.97 4.68
CA LEU A 26 -5.31 -17.64 5.82
C LEU A 26 -6.00 -17.29 7.17
N GLY A 27 -7.04 -16.48 7.15
CA GLY A 27 -7.80 -16.07 8.34
C GLY A 27 -7.31 -14.78 9.01
N TYR A 28 -6.39 -14.04 8.38
CA TYR A 28 -5.92 -12.76 8.93
C TYR A 28 -6.91 -11.63 8.61
N GLY A 29 -7.43 -10.96 9.64
CA GLY A 29 -8.19 -9.73 9.47
C GLY A 29 -7.27 -8.51 9.49
N PHE A 30 -7.29 -7.67 8.45
CA PHE A 30 -6.56 -6.42 8.44
C PHE A 30 -7.46 -5.24 8.78
N THR A 31 -6.98 -4.39 9.69
CA THR A 31 -7.45 -3.01 9.80
C THR A 31 -6.91 -2.16 8.65
N ILE A 32 -7.57 -1.05 8.35
CA ILE A 32 -7.09 -0.11 7.32
C ILE A 32 -5.66 0.39 7.62
N CYS A 33 -5.31 0.58 8.89
CA CYS A 33 -3.97 0.99 9.30
C CYS A 33 -2.91 -0.06 8.98
N GLU A 34 -3.23 -1.35 9.16
CA GLU A 34 -2.30 -2.43 8.82
C GLU A 34 -2.13 -2.58 7.30
N VAL A 35 -3.20 -2.40 6.52
CA VAL A 35 -3.09 -2.37 5.05
C VAL A 35 -2.19 -1.21 4.60
N VAL A 36 -2.35 -0.03 5.20
CA VAL A 36 -1.50 1.14 4.91
C VAL A 36 -0.04 0.91 5.32
N ALA A 37 0.21 0.23 6.44
CA ALA A 37 1.56 -0.13 6.86
C ALA A 37 2.19 -1.10 5.85
N LYS A 38 1.47 -2.15 5.42
CA LYS A 38 1.95 -3.08 4.38
C LYS A 38 2.19 -2.40 3.04
N ALA A 39 1.31 -1.49 2.64
CA ALA A 39 1.51 -0.67 1.45
C ALA A 39 2.76 0.21 1.57
N THR A 40 3.02 0.77 2.75
CA THR A 40 4.23 1.56 3.02
C THR A 40 5.48 0.71 2.90
N ASP A 41 5.52 -0.46 3.54
CA ASP A 41 6.66 -1.38 3.47
C ASP A 41 6.93 -1.80 2.02
N PHE A 42 5.88 -2.07 1.25
CA PHE A 42 5.99 -2.40 -0.16
C PHE A 42 6.52 -1.24 -1.01
N ALA A 43 6.05 -0.01 -0.77
CA ALA A 43 6.56 1.19 -1.44
C ALA A 43 8.03 1.48 -1.10
N VAL A 44 8.46 1.23 0.14
CA VAL A 44 9.86 1.35 0.55
C VAL A 44 10.72 0.28 -0.13
N PHE A 45 10.24 -0.97 -0.18
CA PHE A 45 10.92 -2.05 -0.90
C PHE A 45 11.12 -1.71 -2.39
N LEU A 46 10.13 -1.10 -3.03
CA LEU A 46 10.19 -0.61 -4.42
C LEU A 46 10.99 0.70 -4.58
N LYS A 47 11.57 1.24 -3.50
CA LYS A 47 12.31 2.52 -3.46
C LYS A 47 11.48 3.74 -3.93
N LYS A 48 10.16 3.68 -3.77
CA LYS A 48 9.22 4.77 -4.11
C LYS A 48 8.92 5.68 -2.92
N LEU A 49 9.16 5.19 -1.70
CA LEU A 49 9.09 5.95 -0.46
C LEU A 49 10.31 5.63 0.41
N THR A 50 10.50 6.44 1.43
CA THR A 50 11.42 6.17 2.55
C THR A 50 10.61 5.97 3.83
N HIS A 51 11.20 5.31 4.83
CA HIS A 51 10.53 5.14 6.13
C HIS A 51 10.23 6.47 6.84
N ASP A 52 10.96 7.53 6.50
CA ASP A 52 10.75 8.87 7.06
C ASP A 52 9.49 9.57 6.52
N ASN A 53 8.88 9.04 5.45
CA ASN A 53 7.68 9.58 4.84
C ASN A 53 6.69 8.46 4.47
N PRO A 54 6.06 7.83 5.47
CA PRO A 54 5.15 6.70 5.26
C PRO A 54 3.85 7.13 4.55
N LEU A 55 3.11 6.15 4.02
CA LEU A 55 1.76 6.43 3.53
C LEU A 55 0.85 6.82 4.69
N SER A 56 0.10 7.90 4.50
CA SER A 56 -1.04 8.20 5.39
C SER A 56 -2.30 7.53 4.87
N VAL A 57 -3.23 7.20 5.76
CA VAL A 57 -4.56 6.69 5.40
C VAL A 57 -5.26 7.61 4.37
N LYS A 58 -5.09 8.93 4.51
CA LYS A 58 -5.64 9.92 3.57
C LYS A 58 -5.04 9.81 2.16
N ARG A 59 -3.74 9.53 2.06
CA ARG A 59 -3.05 9.31 0.78
C ARG A 59 -3.39 7.95 0.19
N PHE A 60 -3.67 6.96 1.04
CA PHE A 60 -4.11 5.63 0.64
C PHE A 60 -5.57 5.61 0.16
N HIS A 61 -6.47 6.42 0.71
CA HIS A 61 -7.87 6.49 0.23
C HIS A 61 -8.05 7.03 -1.19
N GLY A 62 -6.98 7.56 -1.81
CA GLY A 62 -6.96 7.94 -3.22
C GLY A 62 -6.42 6.86 -4.16
N PHE A 63 -6.09 5.68 -3.64
CA PHE A 63 -5.84 4.46 -4.40
C PHE A 63 -7.14 3.77 -4.81
#